data_AF-A0A8T4QAF4-F1
#
_entry.id   AF-A0A8T4QAF4-F1
#
_cell.length_a   1.000
_cell.length_b   1.000
_cell.length_c   1.000
_cell.angle_alpha   90.00
_cell.angle_beta   90.00
_cell.angle_gamma   90.00
#
_symmetry.space_group_name_H-M   'P 1'
#
loop_
_entity.id
_entity.type
_entity.pdbx_description
1 polymer ?
#
loop_
_entity_poly.entity_id
_entity_poly.type
_entity_poly.pdbx_seq_one_letter_code
_entity_poly.pdbx_strand_id
1 'polypeptide(L)'
;MKFQVKESLHKQFNSHSEIVQKRLYDLQKQIDSLFILFDDLKEQNELKITKNAKKIVEEPREQIVIQNSLPSLETLTQTQKQIFRAILARLTESGREWCSYKEIAEELYPGKDYHQVRPTISSYLNHIEALGLIKRKRKVKESYVSVTDYGQKVIKTLQQKKKINN
;
A
#
# COMPACT_ATOMS: atom_id res chain seq x y z
N MET A 1 -9.02 -10.72 -66.65
CA MET A 1 -8.06 -10.09 -65.71
C MET A 1 -8.58 -9.84 -64.28
N LYS A 2 -9.89 -9.98 -63.95
CA LYS A 2 -10.41 -9.73 -62.59
C LYS A 2 -10.26 -10.90 -61.58
N PHE A 3 -9.85 -12.09 -62.02
CA PHE A 3 -9.79 -13.29 -61.18
C PHE A 3 -8.48 -13.45 -60.39
N GLN A 4 -7.34 -12.99 -60.91
CA GLN A 4 -6.03 -13.15 -60.23
C GLN A 4 -5.89 -12.28 -58.97
N VAL A 5 -6.57 -11.13 -58.90
CA VAL A 5 -6.48 -10.22 -57.75
C VAL A 5 -7.20 -10.77 -56.51
N LYS A 6 -8.27 -11.56 -56.70
CA LYS A 6 -9.00 -12.18 -55.58
C LYS A 6 -8.19 -13.30 -54.92
N GLU A 7 -7.42 -14.07 -55.68
CA GLU A 7 -6.59 -15.15 -55.13
C GLU A 7 -5.41 -14.65 -54.31
N SER A 8 -4.79 -13.51 -54.70
CA SER A 8 -3.64 -12.98 -53.94
C SER A 8 -4.06 -12.40 -52.58
N LEU A 9 -5.25 -11.79 -52.50
CA LEU A 9 -5.78 -11.24 -51.25
C LEU A 9 -6.17 -12.33 -50.24
N HIS A 10 -6.77 -13.43 -50.70
CA HIS A 10 -7.06 -14.58 -49.82
C HIS A 10 -5.80 -15.27 -49.31
N LYS A 11 -4.75 -15.37 -50.13
CA LYS A 11 -3.45 -15.91 -49.68
C LYS A 11 -2.78 -15.03 -48.62
N GLN A 12 -2.84 -13.71 -48.77
CA GLN A 12 -2.30 -12.78 -47.77
C GLN A 12 -3.10 -12.75 -46.47
N PHE A 13 -4.43 -12.87 -46.55
CA PHE A 13 -5.27 -12.93 -45.36
C PHE A 13 -5.05 -14.22 -44.56
N ASN A 14 -4.93 -15.36 -45.25
CA ASN A 14 -4.66 -16.65 -44.61
C ASN A 14 -3.28 -16.67 -43.95
N SER A 15 -2.24 -16.16 -44.61
CA SER A 15 -0.89 -16.11 -44.02
C SER A 15 -0.83 -15.20 -42.79
N HIS A 16 -1.55 -14.07 -42.80
CA HIS A 16 -1.64 -13.19 -41.64
C HIS A 16 -2.39 -13.86 -40.47
N SER A 17 -3.50 -14.55 -40.77
CA SER A 17 -4.26 -15.32 -39.77
C SER A 17 -3.40 -16.41 -39.12
N GLU A 18 -2.60 -17.14 -39.90
CA GLU A 18 -1.68 -18.16 -39.38
C GLU A 18 -0.61 -17.56 -38.45
N ILE A 19 -0.06 -16.39 -38.79
CA ILE A 19 0.92 -15.69 -37.95
C ILE A 19 0.29 -15.25 -36.63
N VAL A 20 -0.93 -14.74 -36.66
CA VAL A 20 -1.67 -14.33 -35.46
C VAL A 20 -1.98 -15.53 -34.57
N GLN A 21 -2.45 -16.64 -35.17
CA GLN A 21 -2.72 -17.88 -34.44
C GLN A 21 -1.45 -18.43 -33.76
N LYS A 22 -0.31 -18.40 -34.47
CA LYS A 22 0.98 -18.82 -33.91
C LYS A 22 1.39 -17.95 -32.71
N ARG A 23 1.25 -16.62 -32.81
CA ARG A 23 1.54 -15.71 -31.69
C ARG A 23 0.63 -15.93 -30.49
N LEU A 24 -0.66 -16.16 -30.71
CA LEU A 24 -1.61 -16.46 -29.64
C LEU A 24 -1.25 -17.77 -28.92
N TYR A 25 -0.83 -18.79 -29.69
CA TYR A 25 -0.34 -20.05 -29.13
C TYR A 25 0.94 -19.87 -28.30
N ASP A 26 1.89 -19.06 -28.78
CA ASP A 26 3.12 -18.77 -28.05
C ASP A 26 2.85 -17.99 -26.75
N LEU A 27 1.92 -17.02 -26.78
CA LEU A 27 1.49 -16.29 -25.58
C LEU A 27 0.77 -17.19 -24.57
N GLN A 28 -0.07 -18.12 -25.04
CA GLN A 28 -0.73 -19.09 -24.17
C GLN A 28 0.29 -19.95 -23.42
N LYS A 29 1.33 -20.42 -24.11
CA LYS A 29 2.42 -21.17 -23.46
C LYS A 29 3.17 -20.37 -22.40
N GLN A 30 3.39 -19.08 -22.65
CA GLN A 30 4.02 -18.20 -21.65
C GLN A 30 3.14 -18.05 -20.42
N ILE A 31 1.82 -17.89 -20.59
CA ILE A 31 0.86 -17.81 -19.48
C ILE A 31 0.86 -19.13 -18.68
N ASP A 32 0.83 -20.28 -19.36
CA ASP A 32 0.84 -21.58 -18.69
C ASP A 32 2.14 -21.78 -17.88
N SER A 33 3.29 -21.34 -18.41
CA SER A 33 4.56 -21.38 -17.67
C SER A 33 4.57 -20.48 -16.43
N LEU A 34 3.89 -19.33 -16.47
CA LEU A 34 3.77 -18.45 -15.32
C LEU A 34 2.87 -19.05 -14.23
N PHE A 35 1.81 -19.78 -14.62
CA PHE A 35 0.97 -20.49 -13.66
C PHE A 35 1.74 -21.59 -12.93
N ILE A 36 2.54 -22.39 -13.65
CA ILE A 36 3.41 -23.41 -13.03
C ILE A 36 4.38 -22.77 -12.04
N LEU A 37 5.05 -21.68 -12.42
CA LEU A 37 5.96 -20.95 -11.52
C LEU A 37 5.24 -20.38 -10.29
N PHE A 38 3.99 -19.93 -10.45
CA PHE A 38 3.20 -19.39 -9.36
C PHE A 38 2.79 -20.49 -8.37
N ASP A 39 2.40 -21.67 -8.87
CA ASP A 39 2.07 -22.83 -8.05
C ASP A 39 3.31 -23.33 -7.28
N ASP A 40 4.48 -23.41 -7.92
CA ASP A 40 5.75 -23.76 -7.26
C ASP A 40 6.11 -22.77 -6.13
N LEU A 41 5.94 -21.46 -6.38
CA LEU A 41 6.19 -20.43 -5.37
C LEU A 41 5.18 -20.47 -4.22
N LYS A 42 3.94 -20.85 -4.50
CA LYS A 42 2.89 -21.03 -3.48
C LYS A 42 3.23 -22.22 -2.59
N GLU A 43 3.60 -23.35 -3.16
CA GLU A 43 3.98 -24.56 -2.41
C GLU A 43 5.23 -24.32 -1.53
N GLN A 44 6.22 -23.59 -2.04
CA GLN A 44 7.40 -23.20 -1.26
C GLN A 44 7.09 -22.27 -0.07
N ASN A 45 6.01 -21.49 -0.15
CA ASN A 45 5.56 -20.64 0.96
C ASN A 45 4.71 -21.40 1.98
N GLU A 46 3.85 -22.32 1.54
CA GLU A 46 3.04 -23.15 2.45
C GLU A 46 3.90 -24.10 3.31
N LEU A 47 5.03 -24.59 2.78
CA LEU A 47 6.00 -25.41 3.52
C LEU A 47 6.79 -24.62 4.59
N LYS A 48 6.90 -23.29 4.48
CA LYS A 48 7.53 -22.45 5.51
C LYS A 48 6.60 -22.12 6.67
N ILE A 49 5.28 -22.15 6.46
CA ILE A 49 4.26 -21.82 7.46
C ILE A 49 3.99 -23.03 8.41
N THR A 50 4.13 -24.26 7.92
CA THR A 50 3.77 -25.48 8.67
C THR A 50 4.76 -25.90 9.75
N LYS A 51 5.97 -25.33 9.84
CA LYS A 51 6.91 -25.65 10.93
C LYS A 51 6.72 -24.84 12.22
N ASN A 52 5.86 -23.81 12.23
CA ASN A 52 5.69 -22.92 13.40
C ASN A 52 4.23 -22.66 13.82
N ALA A 53 3.24 -23.40 13.33
CA ALA A 53 1.84 -23.10 13.60
C ALA A 53 1.06 -24.30 14.18
N LYS A 54 1.25 -24.56 15.48
CA LYS A 54 0.15 -25.09 16.29
C LYS A 54 -0.34 -23.98 17.22
N LYS A 55 -1.62 -23.63 17.02
CA LYS A 55 -2.57 -22.95 17.92
C LYS A 55 -2.91 -21.49 17.56
N ILE A 56 -4.23 -21.23 17.63
CA ILE A 56 -4.97 -19.94 17.52
C ILE A 56 -5.40 -19.65 16.07
N VAL A 57 -6.58 -20.06 15.57
CA VAL A 57 -8.00 -19.70 15.88
C VAL A 57 -8.32 -18.23 15.59
N GLU A 58 -9.13 -18.08 14.53
CA GLU A 58 -9.96 -16.95 14.07
C GLU A 58 -9.27 -15.65 13.58
N GLU A 59 -9.44 -15.44 12.27
CA GLU A 59 -9.12 -14.30 11.40
C GLU A 59 -8.17 -13.19 11.90
N PRO A 60 -7.05 -12.99 11.18
CA PRO A 60 -6.42 -11.67 11.13
C PRO A 60 -6.18 -11.21 9.69
N ARG A 61 -6.67 -9.99 9.40
CA ARG A 61 -6.10 -9.12 8.36
C ARG A 61 -4.58 -9.18 8.46
N GLU A 62 -3.93 -9.48 7.35
CA GLU A 62 -2.47 -9.56 7.21
C GLU A 62 -1.79 -8.34 7.87
N GLN A 63 -1.35 -8.52 9.11
CA GLN A 63 -0.35 -7.65 9.70
C GLN A 63 0.98 -8.26 9.32
N ILE A 64 1.67 -7.61 8.39
CA ILE A 64 3.06 -7.88 8.08
C ILE A 64 3.85 -7.60 9.37
N VAL A 65 4.15 -8.65 10.14
CA VAL A 65 5.06 -8.58 11.27
C VAL A 65 6.48 -8.53 10.72
N ILE A 66 6.99 -7.32 10.50
CA ILE A 66 8.40 -7.09 10.20
C ILE A 66 9.18 -7.36 11.50
N GLN A 67 9.99 -8.41 11.51
CA GLN A 67 10.88 -8.77 12.61
C GLN A 67 12.00 -7.73 12.80
N ASN A 68 12.17 -7.30 14.06
CA ASN A 68 13.43 -6.96 14.73
C ASN A 68 14.25 -5.73 14.28
N SER A 69 13.60 -4.64 13.91
CA SER A 69 14.08 -3.30 14.28
C SER A 69 12.86 -2.44 14.53
N LEU A 70 12.80 -1.70 15.65
CA LEU A 70 11.75 -0.70 15.83
C LEU A 70 11.78 0.20 14.58
N PRO A 71 10.74 0.26 13.72
CA PRO A 71 10.74 1.17 12.58
C PRO A 71 11.01 2.57 13.11
N SER A 72 12.24 3.03 12.88
CA SER A 72 12.72 4.26 13.47
C SER A 72 11.94 5.39 12.83
N LEU A 73 11.43 6.32 13.65
CA LEU A 73 10.82 7.55 13.16
C LEU A 73 11.75 8.29 12.18
N GLU A 74 13.05 8.00 12.20
CA GLU A 74 14.06 8.48 11.26
C GLU A 74 13.74 8.15 9.79
N THR A 75 13.09 7.01 9.53
CA THR A 75 12.67 6.57 8.18
C THR A 75 11.62 7.49 7.56
N LEU A 76 10.87 8.23 8.37
CA LEU A 76 9.90 9.20 7.86
C LEU A 76 10.60 10.44 7.29
N THR A 77 10.09 10.92 6.16
CA THR A 77 10.49 12.22 5.60
C THR A 77 10.11 13.35 6.55
N GLN A 78 10.73 14.52 6.36
CA GLN A 78 10.43 15.70 7.20
C GLN A 78 8.93 16.06 7.16
N THR A 79 8.32 16.01 5.97
CA THR A 79 6.88 16.28 5.80
C THR A 79 6.02 15.25 6.51
N GLN A 80 6.36 13.96 6.43
CA GLN A 80 5.64 12.91 7.15
C GLN A 80 5.77 13.08 8.67
N LYS A 81 6.95 13.45 9.18
CA LYS A 81 7.16 13.78 10.59
C LYS A 81 6.30 14.97 11.02
N GLN A 82 6.19 15.99 10.18
CA GLN A 82 5.35 17.15 10.45
C GLN A 82 3.86 16.78 10.50
N ILE A 83 3.39 15.98 9.54
CA ILE A 83 2.02 15.44 9.53
C ILE A 83 1.73 14.64 10.80
N PHE A 84 2.64 13.75 11.18
CA PHE A 84 2.47 12.93 12.38
C PHE A 84 2.42 13.78 13.65
N ARG A 85 3.25 14.83 13.75
CA ARG A 85 3.21 15.80 14.86
C ARG A 85 1.91 16.60 14.90
N ALA A 86 1.40 17.04 13.75
CA ALA A 86 0.12 17.75 13.65
C ALA A 86 -1.03 16.86 14.15
N ILE A 87 -1.07 15.58 13.73
CA ILE A 87 -2.07 14.62 14.22
C ILE A 87 -2.00 14.51 15.75
N LEU A 88 -0.80 14.36 16.31
CA LEU A 88 -0.63 14.27 17.76
C LEU A 88 -1.12 15.51 18.48
N ALA A 89 -0.69 16.69 18.03
CA ALA A 89 -1.08 17.97 18.61
C ALA A 89 -2.60 18.07 18.65
N ARG A 90 -3.28 17.78 17.53
CA ARG A 90 -4.75 17.80 17.45
C ARG A 90 -5.45 16.84 18.38
N LEU A 91 -4.97 15.59 18.46
CA LEU A 91 -5.56 14.60 19.36
C LEU A 91 -5.36 15.00 20.83
N THR A 92 -4.19 15.56 21.17
CA THR A 92 -3.92 16.03 22.54
C THR A 92 -4.71 17.28 22.93
N GLU A 93 -4.86 18.24 22.02
CA GLU A 93 -5.59 19.50 22.27
C GLU A 93 -7.10 19.27 22.36
N SER A 94 -7.64 18.42 21.47
CA SER A 94 -9.08 18.16 21.43
C SER A 94 -9.55 17.12 22.45
N GLY A 95 -8.62 16.34 23.02
CA GLY A 95 -8.94 15.18 23.85
C GLY A 95 -9.68 14.05 23.11
N ARG A 96 -9.75 14.11 21.78
CA ARG A 96 -10.43 13.10 20.95
C ARG A 96 -9.45 11.99 20.58
N GLU A 97 -9.97 10.78 20.41
CA GLU A 97 -9.17 9.64 19.92
C GLU A 97 -8.97 9.70 18.39
N TRP A 98 -9.87 10.37 17.65
CA TRP A 98 -9.86 10.39 16.19
C TRP A 98 -9.84 11.81 15.64
N CYS A 99 -9.00 12.04 14.63
CA CYS A 99 -8.89 13.29 13.88
C CYS A 99 -9.24 13.03 12.41
N SER A 100 -10.01 13.93 11.81
CA SER A 100 -10.42 13.84 10.42
C SER A 100 -9.30 14.28 9.46
N TYR A 101 -9.37 13.80 8.23
CA TYR A 101 -8.41 14.21 7.19
C TYR A 101 -8.52 15.70 6.84
N LYS A 102 -9.71 16.28 7.00
CA LYS A 102 -9.95 17.70 6.75
C LYS A 102 -9.25 18.57 7.79
N GLU A 103 -9.38 18.23 9.07
CA GLU A 103 -8.69 18.94 10.16
C GLU A 103 -7.16 18.95 9.96
N ILE A 104 -6.59 17.81 9.52
CA ILE A 104 -5.16 17.70 9.20
C ILE A 104 -4.79 18.59 7.99
N ALA A 105 -5.67 18.64 6.99
CA ALA A 105 -5.45 19.46 5.81
C ALA A 105 -5.48 20.96 6.13
N GLU A 106 -6.43 21.39 6.96
CA GLU A 106 -6.59 22.78 7.38
C GLU A 106 -5.37 23.29 8.15
N GLU A 107 -4.76 22.43 8.97
CA GLU A 107 -3.57 22.78 9.75
C GLU A 107 -2.29 22.86 8.89
N LEU A 108 -2.09 21.88 8.00
CA LEU A 108 -0.85 21.79 7.22
C LEU A 108 -0.86 22.65 5.95
N TYR A 109 -2.04 22.92 5.41
CA TYR A 109 -2.24 23.63 4.15
C TYR A 109 -3.32 24.71 4.30
N PRO A 110 -3.09 25.71 5.17
CA PRO A 110 -4.08 26.77 5.39
C PRO A 110 -4.39 27.49 4.07
N GLY A 111 -5.69 27.71 3.82
CA GLY A 111 -6.17 28.40 2.62
C GLY A 111 -6.19 27.55 1.34
N LYS A 112 -5.83 26.26 1.38
CA LYS A 112 -6.00 25.35 0.24
C LYS A 112 -7.28 24.55 0.35
N ASP A 113 -7.92 24.29 -0.80
CA ASP A 113 -9.08 23.41 -0.85
C ASP A 113 -8.64 21.97 -0.49
N TYR A 114 -9.38 21.35 0.43
CA TYR A 114 -9.18 19.95 0.84
C TYR A 114 -9.10 19.00 -0.36
N HIS A 115 -9.92 19.20 -1.39
CA HIS A 115 -9.94 18.33 -2.57
C HIS A 115 -8.60 18.32 -3.33
N GLN A 116 -7.85 19.43 -3.30
CA GLN A 116 -6.55 19.54 -3.96
C GLN A 116 -5.44 18.84 -3.18
N VAL A 117 -5.49 18.89 -1.85
CA VAL A 117 -4.42 18.35 -0.97
C VAL A 117 -4.70 16.94 -0.47
N ARG A 118 -5.95 16.47 -0.56
CA ARG A 118 -6.38 15.15 -0.09
C ARG A 118 -5.54 13.99 -0.63
N PRO A 119 -5.19 13.92 -1.94
CA PRO A 119 -4.38 12.81 -2.45
C PRO A 119 -2.99 12.78 -1.81
N THR A 120 -2.36 13.95 -1.66
CA THR A 120 -1.04 14.11 -1.05
C THR A 120 -1.06 13.69 0.42
N ILE A 121 -2.03 14.19 1.19
CA ILE A 121 -2.20 13.81 2.60
C ILE A 121 -2.44 12.31 2.72
N SER A 122 -3.32 11.74 1.90
CA SER A 122 -3.57 10.30 1.94
C SER A 122 -2.31 9.48 1.62
N SER A 123 -1.50 9.92 0.66
CA SER A 123 -0.24 9.26 0.34
C SER A 123 0.71 9.25 1.53
N TYR A 124 0.91 10.40 2.18
CA TYR A 124 1.77 10.47 3.37
C TYR A 124 1.24 9.62 4.52
N LEU A 125 -0.08 9.63 4.75
CA LEU A 125 -0.70 8.82 5.80
C LEU A 125 -0.60 7.32 5.53
N ASN A 126 -0.63 6.87 4.27
CA ASN A 126 -0.37 5.46 3.94
C ASN A 126 1.01 5.01 4.41
N HIS A 127 2.04 5.85 4.24
CA HIS A 127 3.40 5.51 4.66
C HIS A 127 3.53 5.48 6.19
N ILE A 128 2.90 6.44 6.89
CA ILE A 128 2.92 6.48 8.35
C ILE A 128 2.14 5.29 8.95
N GLU A 129 1.03 4.89 8.31
CA GLU A 129 0.24 3.72 8.68
C GLU A 129 1.01 2.41 8.44
N ALA A 130 1.75 2.31 7.33
CA ALA A 130 2.58 1.14 7.04
C ALA A 130 3.68 0.89 8.09
N LEU A 131 4.15 1.95 8.77
CA LEU A 131 5.07 1.84 9.91
C LEU A 131 4.37 1.51 11.25
N GLY A 132 3.04 1.33 11.24
CA GLY A 132 2.24 1.02 12.41
C GLY A 132 2.08 2.19 13.39
N LEU A 133 2.43 3.42 13.00
CA LEU A 133 2.39 4.60 13.88
C LEU A 133 0.98 5.18 14.04
N ILE A 134 0.12 4.95 13.05
CA ILE A 134 -1.27 5.41 13.02
C ILE A 134 -2.19 4.28 12.56
N LYS A 135 -3.48 4.41 12.88
CA LYS A 135 -4.58 3.58 12.38
C LYS A 135 -5.60 4.47 11.68
N ARG A 136 -6.19 3.99 10.59
CA ARG A 136 -7.27 4.69 9.89
C ARG A 136 -8.61 4.02 10.08
N LYS A 137 -9.66 4.84 10.03
CA LYS A 137 -11.04 4.36 9.82
C LYS A 137 -11.77 5.28 8.87
N ARG A 138 -12.69 4.72 8.11
CA ARG A 138 -13.64 5.50 7.30
C ARG A 138 -15.01 5.42 7.98
N LYS A 139 -15.66 6.57 8.13
CA LYS A 139 -17.05 6.65 8.60
C LYS A 139 -17.83 7.52 7.63
N VAL A 140 -18.82 6.92 6.97
CA VAL A 140 -19.67 7.59 5.97
C VAL A 140 -18.82 8.21 4.85
N LYS A 141 -18.79 9.55 4.76
CA LYS A 141 -18.10 10.31 3.70
C LYS A 141 -16.73 10.83 4.13
N GLU A 142 -16.27 10.50 5.34
CA GLU A 142 -15.03 11.04 5.91
C GLU A 142 -14.07 9.94 6.37
N SER A 143 -12.77 10.24 6.22
CA SER A 143 -11.68 9.41 6.71
C SER A 143 -11.09 10.05 7.96
N TYR A 144 -10.80 9.20 8.94
CA TYR A 144 -10.23 9.57 10.21
C TYR A 144 -8.95 8.79 10.47
N VAL A 145 -8.08 9.37 11.29
CA VAL A 145 -6.85 8.78 11.77
C VAL A 145 -6.77 8.89 13.28
N SER A 146 -6.15 7.90 13.90
CA SER A 146 -5.77 7.89 15.31
C SER A 146 -4.32 7.43 15.39
N VAL A 147 -3.61 7.85 16.43
CA VAL A 147 -2.28 7.31 16.75
C VAL A 147 -2.45 5.95 17.42
N THR A 148 -1.56 5.00 17.14
CA THR A 148 -1.54 3.68 17.79
C THR A 148 -0.77 3.74 19.11
N ASP A 149 -0.93 2.72 19.97
CA ASP A 149 -0.13 2.60 21.19
C ASP A 149 1.38 2.56 20.87
N TYR A 150 1.73 1.93 19.73
CA TYR A 150 3.09 1.92 19.22
C TYR A 150 3.57 3.34 18.87
N GLY A 151 2.78 4.09 18.10
CA GLY A 151 3.08 5.49 17.76
C GLY A 151 3.28 6.35 19.00
N GLN A 152 2.44 6.19 20.04
CA GLN A 152 2.59 6.88 21.32
C GLN A 152 3.91 6.55 22.02
N LYS A 153 4.29 5.27 22.07
CA LYS A 153 5.56 4.84 22.69
C LYS A 153 6.77 5.46 21.98
N VAL A 154 6.78 5.45 20.64
CA VAL A 154 7.89 6.02 19.84
C VAL A 154 8.12 7.50 20.18
N ILE A 155 7.06 8.29 20.34
CA ILE A 155 7.18 9.72 20.67
C ILE A 155 7.72 9.92 22.08
N LYS A 156 7.24 9.14 23.06
CA LYS A 156 7.72 9.22 24.44
C LYS A 156 9.22 8.98 24.52
N THR A 157 9.72 7.97 23.80
CA THR A 157 11.16 7.68 23.72
C THR A 157 11.95 8.84 23.11
N LEU A 158 11.42 9.52 22.09
CA LEU A 158 12.10 10.67 21.47
C LEU A 158 12.13 11.91 22.38
N GLN A 159 11.04 12.17 23.12
CA GLN A 159 11.01 13.26 24.08
C GLN A 159 12.00 13.05 25.22
N GLN A 160 12.17 11.79 25.67
CA GLN A 160 13.17 11.43 26.68
C GLN A 160 14.61 11.63 26.16
N LYS A 161 14.90 11.17 24.93
CA LYS A 161 16.22 11.40 24.31
C LYS A 161 16.59 12.88 24.18
N LYS A 162 15.62 13.74 23.84
CA LYS A 162 15.85 15.19 23.76
C LYS A 162 16.14 15.85 25.11
N LYS A 163 15.57 15.34 26.21
CA LYS A 163 15.83 15.84 27.57
C LYS A 163 17.19 15.44 28.12
N ILE A 164 17.82 14.40 27.56
CA ILE A 164 19.14 13.90 28.00
C ILE A 164 20.29 14.64 27.29
N ASN A 165 20.04 15.20 26.10
CA ASN A 165 21.04 15.91 25.29
C ASN A 165 21.00 17.44 25.45
N ASN A 166 20.19 17.96 26.38
CA ASN A 166 20.08 19.37 26.75
C ASN A 166 20.45 19.51 28.22
#